data_AF-A0A7C5CY44-F1
#
_entry.id   AF-A0A7C5CY44-F1
#
_cell.length_a   1.000
_cell.length_b   1.000
_cell.length_c   1.000
_cell.angle_alpha   90.00
_cell.angle_beta   90.00
_cell.angle_gamma   90.00
#
_symmetry.space_group_name_H-M   'P 1'
#
loop_
_entity.id
_entity.type
_entity.pdbx_description
1 polymer ?
#
loop_
_entity_poly.entity_id
_entity_poly.type
_entity_poly.pdbx_seq_one_letter_code
_entity_poly.pdbx_strand_id
1 'polypeptide(L)'
;MSVRIVEIDEQHKGWLELVNYLYHSMRDGRSQEALALALKEMVDYSNNHFATEERLMKKYHYPHLELHRNEHESFRAKVRGYVENYNKENMVLAMDVVQFMSTWILNHIRTVDKGYSNYLIDKGIIRR
;
A
#
# COMPACT_ATOMS: atom_id res chain seq x y z
N MET A 1 10.89 -3.14 -5.10
CA MET A 1 9.47 -3.16 -5.48
C MET A 1 9.02 -4.53 -5.95
N SER A 2 9.78 -5.24 -6.81
CA SER A 2 9.35 -6.57 -7.25
C SER A 2 9.40 -7.61 -6.12
N VAL A 3 8.39 -8.46 -5.99
CA VAL A 3 8.29 -9.73 -5.25
C VAL A 3 8.26 -10.94 -6.18
N ARG A 4 8.53 -10.75 -7.49
CA ARG A 4 8.62 -11.81 -8.53
C ARG A 4 7.30 -12.54 -8.79
N ILE A 5 6.19 -11.88 -8.46
CA ILE A 5 4.82 -12.30 -8.76
C ILE A 5 4.21 -11.11 -9.49
N VAL A 6 4.02 -11.23 -10.81
CA VAL A 6 3.71 -10.08 -11.67
C VAL A 6 2.41 -9.38 -11.25
N GLU A 7 1.36 -10.13 -10.88
CA GLU A 7 0.12 -9.55 -10.33
C GLU A 7 0.40 -8.57 -9.18
N ILE A 8 1.29 -8.95 -8.25
CA ILE A 8 1.65 -8.11 -7.11
C ILE A 8 2.61 -6.98 -7.50
N ASP A 9 3.57 -7.26 -8.39
CA ASP A 9 4.51 -6.25 -8.87
C ASP A 9 3.80 -5.11 -9.61
N GLU A 10 2.72 -5.41 -10.35
CA GLU A 10 1.86 -4.38 -10.96
C GLU A 10 1.08 -3.60 -9.91
N GLN A 11 0.53 -4.27 -8.88
CA GLN A 11 -0.14 -3.58 -7.77
C GLN A 11 0.82 -2.62 -7.04
N HIS A 12 2.07 -3.05 -6.80
CA HIS A 12 3.13 -2.22 -6.21
C HIS A 12 3.47 -0.96 -7.02
N LYS A 13 3.36 -1.00 -8.34
CA LYS A 13 3.54 0.20 -9.18
C LYS A 13 2.41 1.20 -8.96
N GLY A 14 1.16 0.74 -8.84
CA GLY A 14 0.03 1.63 -8.57
C GLY A 14 0.16 2.39 -7.24
N TRP A 15 0.77 1.78 -6.21
CA TRP A 15 1.12 2.51 -4.98
C TRP A 15 2.10 3.65 -5.21
N LEU A 16 3.13 3.43 -6.02
CA LEU A 16 4.10 4.48 -6.35
C LEU A 16 3.48 5.59 -7.20
N GLU A 17 2.62 5.22 -8.14
CA GLU A 17 1.87 6.19 -8.96
C GLU A 17 0.99 7.08 -8.10
N LEU A 18 0.28 6.51 -7.12
CA LEU A 18 -0.54 7.25 -6.17
C LEU A 18 0.28 8.24 -5.33
N VAL A 19 1.43 7.79 -4.80
CA VAL A 19 2.34 8.64 -4.03
C VAL A 19 2.91 9.77 -4.88
N ASN A 20 3.35 9.47 -6.10
CA ASN A 20 3.89 10.46 -7.02
C ASN A 20 2.81 11.48 -7.41
N TYR A 21 1.59 11.03 -7.70
CA TYR A 21 0.46 11.92 -8.01
C TYR A 21 0.20 12.91 -6.89
N LEU A 22 0.14 12.45 -5.63
CA LEU A 22 -0.07 13.32 -4.48
C LEU A 22 1.09 14.31 -4.31
N TYR A 23 2.32 13.83 -4.39
CA TYR A 23 3.52 14.66 -4.28
C TYR A 23 3.58 15.78 -5.34
N HIS A 24 3.33 15.45 -6.60
CA HIS A 24 3.32 16.44 -7.68
C HIS A 24 2.16 17.42 -7.55
N SER A 25 0.97 16.94 -7.21
CA SER A 25 -0.20 17.81 -7.03
C SER A 25 -0.01 18.82 -5.89
N MET A 26 0.71 18.43 -4.83
CA MET A 26 1.10 19.36 -3.76
C MET A 26 2.05 20.45 -4.25
N ARG A 27 3.03 20.11 -5.10
CA ARG A 27 3.96 21.08 -5.69
C ARG A 27 3.26 22.08 -6.62
N ASP A 28 2.20 21.64 -7.30
CA ASP A 28 1.40 22.47 -8.21
C ASP A 28 0.34 23.33 -7.51
N GLY A 29 0.25 23.28 -6.17
CA GLY A 29 -0.77 24.01 -5.40
C GLY A 29 -2.18 23.39 -5.46
N ARG A 30 -2.31 22.15 -5.96
CA ARG A 30 -3.56 21.37 -6.07
C ARG A 30 -3.74 20.36 -4.93
N SER A 31 -3.21 20.69 -3.74
CA SER A 31 -3.06 19.74 -2.63
C SER A 31 -4.40 19.24 -2.06
N GLN A 32 -5.45 20.07 -2.03
CA GLN A 32 -6.71 19.71 -1.36
C GLN A 32 -7.48 18.61 -2.09
N GLU A 33 -7.66 18.78 -3.41
CA GLU A 33 -8.36 17.84 -4.29
C GLU A 33 -7.55 16.55 -4.42
N ALA A 34 -6.23 16.68 -4.58
CA ALA A 34 -5.33 15.54 -4.65
C ALA A 34 -5.30 14.74 -3.36
N LEU A 35 -5.33 15.40 -2.19
CA LEU A 35 -5.38 14.70 -0.90
C LEU A 35 -6.68 13.91 -0.73
N ALA A 36 -7.82 14.50 -1.07
CA ALA A 36 -9.10 13.78 -1.00
C ALA A 36 -9.11 12.54 -1.89
N LEU A 37 -8.67 12.70 -3.15
CA LEU A 37 -8.54 11.59 -4.08
C LEU A 37 -7.57 10.55 -3.53
N ALA A 38 -6.40 10.98 -3.07
CA ALA A 38 -5.37 10.08 -2.59
C ALA A 38 -5.81 9.27 -1.37
N LEU A 39 -6.51 9.88 -0.42
CA LEU A 39 -7.06 9.17 0.75
C LEU A 39 -8.12 8.13 0.35
N LYS A 40 -9.01 8.48 -0.58
CA LYS A 40 -9.99 7.55 -1.12
C LYS A 40 -9.31 6.37 -1.81
N GLU A 41 -8.37 6.65 -2.70
CA GLU A 41 -7.62 5.61 -3.42
C GLU A 41 -6.78 4.77 -2.46
N MET A 42 -6.21 5.32 -1.39
CA MET A 42 -5.49 4.53 -0.37
C MET A 42 -6.40 3.51 0.31
N VAL A 43 -7.63 3.89 0.66
CA VAL A 43 -8.60 2.96 1.25
C VAL A 43 -8.96 1.85 0.26
N ASP A 44 -9.35 2.21 -0.96
CA ASP A 44 -9.80 1.24 -1.96
C ASP A 44 -8.66 0.31 -2.39
N TYR A 45 -7.49 0.88 -2.64
CA TYR A 45 -6.33 0.15 -3.16
C TYR A 45 -5.71 -0.75 -2.10
N SER A 46 -5.68 -0.33 -0.82
CA SER A 46 -5.23 -1.21 0.28
C SER A 46 -6.16 -2.38 0.51
N ASN A 47 -7.48 -2.17 0.45
CA ASN A 47 -8.43 -3.26 0.57
C ASN A 47 -8.21 -4.33 -0.51
N ASN A 48 -8.01 -3.91 -1.77
CA ASN A 48 -7.84 -4.81 -2.90
C ASN A 48 -6.47 -5.51 -2.89
N HIS A 49 -5.38 -4.74 -2.77
CA HIS A 49 -4.02 -5.26 -2.80
C HIS A 49 -3.77 -6.26 -1.65
N PHE A 50 -4.09 -5.87 -0.41
CA PHE A 50 -3.90 -6.73 0.75
C PHE A 50 -4.78 -7.98 0.68
N ALA A 51 -6.01 -7.88 0.16
CA ALA A 51 -6.85 -9.04 -0.06
C ALA A 51 -6.25 -10.01 -1.08
N THR A 52 -5.62 -9.51 -2.15
CA THR A 52 -4.91 -10.36 -3.11
C THR A 52 -3.75 -11.11 -2.44
N GLU A 53 -2.89 -10.41 -1.71
CA GLU A 53 -1.75 -11.03 -1.02
C GLU A 53 -2.20 -12.05 0.02
N GLU A 54 -3.15 -11.69 0.87
CA GLU A 54 -3.68 -12.58 1.91
C GLU A 54 -4.37 -13.81 1.32
N ARG A 55 -5.09 -13.65 0.20
CA ARG A 55 -5.68 -14.78 -0.54
C ARG A 55 -4.59 -15.72 -1.03
N LEU A 56 -3.49 -15.20 -1.58
CA LEU A 56 -2.37 -16.01 -2.05
C LEU A 56 -1.66 -16.70 -0.88
N MET A 57 -1.30 -15.95 0.16
CA MET A 57 -0.69 -16.48 1.37
C MET A 57 -1.55 -17.57 2.01
N LYS A 58 -2.87 -17.37 2.12
CA LYS A 58 -3.82 -18.38 2.63
C LYS A 58 -3.88 -19.61 1.74
N LYS A 59 -4.02 -19.44 0.42
CA LYS A 59 -4.09 -20.54 -0.55
C LYS A 59 -2.86 -21.46 -0.47
N TYR A 60 -1.67 -20.87 -0.30
CA TYR A 60 -0.41 -21.60 -0.27
C TYR A 60 0.07 -21.94 1.15
N HIS A 61 -0.72 -21.65 2.18
CA HIS A 61 -0.44 -21.95 3.59
C HIS A 61 0.82 -21.26 4.14
N TYR A 62 1.03 -20.01 3.76
CA TYR A 62 2.15 -19.20 4.25
C TYR A 62 2.11 -19.07 5.79
N PRO A 63 3.16 -19.49 6.51
CA PRO A 63 3.12 -19.62 7.97
C PRO A 63 3.00 -18.28 8.72
N HIS A 64 3.37 -17.17 8.09
CA HIS A 64 3.34 -15.83 8.72
C HIS A 64 2.16 -14.97 8.27
N LEU A 65 1.10 -15.57 7.72
CA LEU A 65 -0.09 -14.86 7.25
C LEU A 65 -0.69 -13.91 8.31
N GLU A 66 -0.86 -14.38 9.55
CA GLU A 66 -1.49 -13.56 10.59
C GLU A 66 -0.61 -12.38 11.03
N LEU A 67 0.72 -12.55 11.05
CA LEU A 67 1.64 -11.43 11.30
C LEU A 67 1.56 -10.40 10.18
N HIS A 68 1.50 -10.86 8.92
CA HIS A 68 1.36 -10.00 7.75
C HIS A 68 0.04 -9.20 7.79
N ARG A 69 -1.07 -9.85 8.15
CA ARG A 69 -2.37 -9.19 8.34
C ARG A 69 -2.34 -8.06 9.37
N ASN A 70 -1.58 -8.22 10.44
CA ASN A 70 -1.46 -7.17 11.46
C ASN A 70 -0.78 -5.91 10.92
N GLU A 71 0.21 -6.06 10.02
CA GLU A 71 0.81 -4.92 9.31
C GLU A 71 -0.22 -4.23 8.41
N HIS A 72 -1.03 -5.00 7.68
CA HIS A 72 -2.12 -4.48 6.84
C HIS A 72 -3.18 -3.74 7.65
N GLU A 73 -3.62 -4.30 8.77
CA GLU A 73 -4.61 -3.64 9.63
C GLU A 73 -4.06 -2.37 10.27
N SER A 74 -2.78 -2.35 10.64
CA SER A 74 -2.11 -1.15 11.15
C SER A 74 -2.06 -0.05 10.08
N PHE A 75 -1.78 -0.39 8.83
CA PHE A 75 -1.86 0.54 7.71
C PHE A 75 -3.28 1.07 7.52
N ARG A 76 -4.28 0.19 7.45
CA ARG A 76 -5.70 0.59 7.28
C ARG A 76 -6.16 1.51 8.41
N ALA A 77 -5.77 1.22 9.64
CA ALA A 77 -6.07 2.07 10.80
C ALA A 77 -5.45 3.46 10.66
N LYS A 78 -4.18 3.54 10.22
CA LYS A 78 -3.51 4.83 10.00
C LYS A 78 -4.19 5.64 8.89
N VAL A 79 -4.56 5.00 7.77
CA VAL A 79 -5.30 5.65 6.67
C VAL A 79 -6.67 6.13 7.12
N ARG A 80 -7.43 5.33 7.90
CA ARG A 80 -8.70 5.77 8.49
C ARG A 80 -8.51 7.01 9.35
N GLY A 81 -7.46 7.06 10.17
CA GLY A 81 -7.12 8.24 10.96
C GLY A 81 -6.86 9.48 10.09
N TYR A 82 -6.24 9.34 8.92
CA TYR A 82 -6.09 10.46 7.99
C TYR A 82 -7.41 10.90 7.35
N VAL A 83 -8.29 9.95 7.01
CA VAL A 83 -9.63 10.25 6.49
C VAL A 83 -10.46 11.01 7.54
N GLU A 84 -10.42 10.59 8.80
CA GLU A 84 -11.13 11.25 9.90
C GLU A 84 -10.60 12.67 10.19
N ASN A 85 -9.29 12.87 10.05
CA ASN A 85 -8.65 14.18 10.25
C ASN A 85 -8.65 15.05 8.98
N TYR A 86 -9.18 14.55 7.86
CA TYR A 86 -9.20 15.29 6.61
C TYR A 86 -10.05 16.55 6.74
N ASN A 87 -9.40 17.69 6.54
CA ASN A 87 -10.05 18.96 6.34
C ASN A 87 -9.40 19.68 5.16
N LYS A 88 -10.17 20.51 4.45
CA LYS A 88 -9.74 21.11 3.18
C LYS A 88 -8.51 22.01 3.34
N GLU A 89 -8.25 22.58 4.51
CA GLU A 89 -7.17 23.58 4.69
C GLU A 89 -5.84 22.98 5.18
N ASN A 90 -5.75 21.66 5.38
CA ASN A 90 -4.61 21.05 6.06
C ASN A 90 -3.48 20.59 5.12
N MET A 91 -2.65 21.54 4.67
CA MET A 91 -1.43 21.23 3.90
C MET A 91 -0.44 20.34 4.68
N VAL A 92 -0.42 20.45 6.02
CA VAL A 92 0.44 19.62 6.88
C VAL A 92 0.03 18.15 6.80
N LEU A 93 -1.27 17.86 6.78
CA LEU A 93 -1.80 16.50 6.59
C LEU A 93 -1.37 15.91 5.25
N ALA A 94 -1.38 16.70 4.16
CA ALA A 94 -0.94 16.22 2.86
C ALA A 94 0.54 15.77 2.89
N MET A 95 1.40 16.54 3.55
CA MET A 95 2.83 16.18 3.73
C MET A 95 3.01 14.93 4.58
N ASP A 96 2.27 14.82 5.69
CA ASP A 96 2.32 13.63 6.56
C ASP A 96 1.87 12.37 5.80
N VAL A 97 0.82 12.47 5.00
CA VAL A 97 0.33 11.37 4.16
C VAL A 97 1.38 10.95 3.13
N VAL A 98 2.02 11.88 2.41
CA VAL A 98 3.09 11.53 1.45
C VAL A 98 4.27 10.85 2.16
N GLN A 99 4.70 11.39 3.29
CA GLN A 99 5.83 10.85 4.04
C GLN A 99 5.53 9.45 4.56
N PHE A 100 4.36 9.27 5.19
CA PHE A 100 3.90 7.98 5.68
C PHE A 100 3.83 6.95 4.55
N MET A 101 3.18 7.28 3.44
CA MET A 101 3.00 6.34 2.33
C MET A 101 4.32 5.95 1.69
N SER A 102 5.19 6.92 1.44
CA SER A 102 6.51 6.68 0.85
C SER A 102 7.34 5.76 1.74
N THR A 103 7.34 6.00 3.05
CA THR A 103 8.10 5.18 4.00
C THR A 103 7.48 3.80 4.20
N TRP A 104 6.19 3.72 4.44
CA TRP A 104 5.51 2.47 4.78
C TRP A 104 5.55 1.49 3.60
N ILE A 105 5.15 1.92 2.40
CA ILE A 105 5.14 1.05 1.21
C ILE A 105 6.53 0.52 0.88
N LEU A 106 7.55 1.38 0.89
CA LEU A 106 8.91 0.95 0.58
C LEU A 106 9.45 -0.05 1.60
N ASN A 107 9.17 0.16 2.89
CA ASN A 107 9.62 -0.73 3.95
C ASN A 107 8.86 -2.05 3.91
N HIS A 108 7.53 -2.01 3.89
CA HIS A 108 6.66 -3.19 3.85
C HIS A 108 7.03 -4.13 2.69
N ILE A 109 7.21 -3.59 1.48
CA ILE A 109 7.59 -4.40 0.33
C ILE A 109 8.97 -5.04 0.48
N ARG A 110 9.92 -4.31 1.07
CA ARG A 110 11.31 -4.78 1.21
C ARG A 110 11.49 -5.78 2.34
N THR A 111 10.72 -5.67 3.42
CA THR A 111 10.94 -6.45 4.64
C THR A 111 9.85 -7.48 4.90
N VAL A 112 8.59 -7.20 4.54
CA VAL A 112 7.44 -8.05 4.82
C VAL A 112 7.04 -8.85 3.57
N ASP A 113 6.74 -8.18 2.45
CA ASP A 113 6.25 -8.86 1.23
C ASP A 113 7.31 -9.77 0.60
N LYS A 114 8.57 -9.34 0.70
CA LYS A 114 9.70 -10.19 0.30
C LYS A 114 9.74 -11.52 1.04
N GLY A 115 9.20 -11.60 2.25
CA GLY A 115 9.13 -12.81 3.06
C GLY A 115 8.26 -13.91 2.46
N TYR A 116 7.18 -13.57 1.75
CA TYR A 116 6.34 -14.59 1.09
C TYR A 116 6.87 -14.99 -0.29
N SER A 117 7.72 -14.16 -0.93
CA SER A 117 8.10 -14.29 -2.34
C SER A 117 8.62 -15.69 -2.72
N ASN A 118 9.72 -16.15 -2.10
CA ASN A 118 10.28 -17.47 -2.41
C ASN A 118 9.35 -18.61 -1.98
N TYR A 119 8.67 -18.46 -0.84
CA TYR A 119 7.75 -19.46 -0.34
C TYR A 119 6.62 -19.75 -1.33
N LEU A 120 5.95 -18.71 -1.86
CA LEU A 120 4.86 -18.88 -2.81
C LEU A 120 5.35 -19.45 -4.16
N ILE A 121 6.54 -19.04 -4.60
CA ILE A 121 7.22 -19.57 -5.79
C ILE A 121 7.48 -21.07 -5.64
N ASP A 122 8.02 -21.50 -4.51
CA ASP A 122 8.33 -22.91 -4.25
C ASP A 122 7.06 -23.76 -4.14
N LYS A 123 5.93 -23.14 -3.76
CA LYS A 123 4.60 -23.77 -3.78
C LYS A 123 3.89 -23.73 -5.14
N GLY A 124 4.54 -23.23 -6.18
CA GLY A 124 4.07 -23.30 -7.56
C GLY A 124 3.18 -22.14 -8.00
N ILE A 125 3.26 -20.97 -7.36
CA ILE A 125 2.66 -19.76 -7.95
C ILE A 125 3.36 -19.44 -9.28
N ILE A 126 2.56 -19.18 -10.32
CA ILE A 126 3.09 -18.85 -11.64
C ILE A 126 3.54 -17.38 -11.63
N ARG A 127 4.77 -17.12 -12.06
CA ARG A 127 5.37 -15.77 -12.13
C ARG A 127 4.88 -14.92 -13.32
N ARG A 128 3.73 -15.27 -13.92
CA ARG A 128 3.26 -14.70 -15.20
C ARG A 128 2.76 -13.28 -15.04
#